data_AF-A0A7C1WBP6-F1
#
_entry.id   AF-A0A7C1WBP6-F1
#
_cell.length_a   1.000
_cell.length_b   1.000
_cell.length_c   1.000
_cell.angle_alpha   90.00
_cell.angle_beta   90.00
_cell.angle_gamma   90.00
#
_symmetry.space_group_name_H-M   'P 1'
#
loop_
_entity.id
_entity.type
_entity.pdbx_description
1 polymer ?
#
loop_
_entity_poly.entity_id
_entity_poly.type
_entity_poly.pdbx_seq_one_letter_code
_entity_poly.pdbx_strand_id
1 'polypeptide(L)' 'MWWFGLIRYSLHKEVKSLAQKEGVSINQFISSAVAEKMSVLLTEGYLKEKSLRGDKKSFLKAMSKVLDVEPSGEDKL' A
#
# COMPACT_ATOMS: atom_id res chain seq x y z
N MET A 1 -7.60 -28.21 23.56
CA MET A 1 -7.88 -26.77 23.31
C MET A 1 -6.93 -25.91 24.15
N TRP A 2 -5.63 -25.86 23.80
CA TRP A 2 -4.59 -25.11 24.53
C TRP A 2 -3.66 -24.28 23.62
N TRP A 3 -3.88 -24.30 22.30
CA TRP A 3 -3.00 -23.64 21.32
C TRP A 3 -3.07 -22.11 21.33
N PHE A 4 -4.24 -21.53 21.61
CA PHE A 4 -4.43 -20.06 21.56
C PHE A 4 -3.60 -19.29 22.60
N GLY A 5 -3.23 -19.91 23.73
CA GLY A 5 -2.39 -19.27 24.75
C GLY A 5 -0.94 -19.09 24.31
N LEU A 6 -0.38 -20.10 23.63
CA LEU A 6 1.00 -20.11 23.15
C LEU A 6 1.22 -19.10 22.00
N ILE A 7 0.22 -18.96 21.12
CA ILE A 7 0.28 -18.04 19.97
C ILE A 7 0.44 -16.58 20.41
N ARG A 8 -0.31 -16.14 21.44
CA ARG A 8 -0.22 -14.76 21.95
C ARG A 8 1.14 -14.44 22.57
N TYR A 9 1.72 -15.39 23.32
CA TYR A 9 3.04 -15.23 23.92
C TYR A 9 4.13 -15.17 22.85
N SER A 10 4.07 -16.05 21.86
CA SER A 10 5.01 -16.07 20.74
C SER A 10 4.94 -14.78 19.92
N LEU A 11 3.73 -14.27 19.65
CA LEU A 11 3.54 -13.03 18.89
C LEU A 11 4.13 -11.82 19.61
N HIS A 12 3.88 -11.69 20.91
CA HIS A 12 4.44 -10.58 21.69
C HIS A 12 5.98 -10.61 21.70
N LYS A 13 6.58 -11.80 21.80
CA LYS A 13 8.05 -11.96 21.73
C LYS A 13 8.59 -11.54 20.37
N GLU A 14 7.91 -11.92 19.29
CA GLU A 14 8.30 -11.57 17.93
C GLU A 14 8.18 -10.06 17.68
N VAL A 15 7.05 -9.46 18.06
CA VAL A 15 6.85 -8.00 17.96
C VAL A 15 7.93 -7.24 18.74
N LYS A 16 8.31 -7.71 19.92
CA LYS A 16 9.41 -7.11 20.69
C LYS A 16 10.74 -7.23 19.96
N SER A 17 11.06 -8.39 19.39
CA SER A 17 12.29 -8.63 18.62
C SER A 17 12.37 -7.72 17.40
N LEU A 18 11.27 -7.59 16.65
CA LEU A 18 11.19 -6.74 15.47
C LEU A 18 11.30 -5.24 15.81
N ALA A 19 10.60 -4.78 16.85
CA ALA A 19 10.70 -3.40 17.32
C ALA A 19 12.14 -3.06 17.76
N GLN A 20 12.83 -3.99 18.43
CA GLN A 20 14.25 -3.84 18.78
C GLN A 20 15.15 -3.75 17.55
N LYS A 21 14.92 -4.59 16.53
CA LYS A 21 15.66 -4.59 15.27
C LYS A 21 15.50 -3.26 14.51
N GLU A 22 14.32 -2.66 14.56
CA GLU A 22 14.02 -1.36 13.94
C GLU A 22 14.42 -0.16 14.81
N GLY A 23 14.83 -0.37 16.06
CA GLY A 23 15.22 0.70 16.97
C GLY A 23 14.05 1.58 17.44
N VAL A 24 12.82 1.04 17.44
CA VAL A 24 11.60 1.76 17.85
C VAL A 24 10.95 1.11 19.07
N SER A 25 10.06 1.84 19.74
CA SER A 25 9.25 1.24 20.80
C SER A 25 8.23 0.24 20.22
N ILE A 26 7.79 -0.73 21.03
CA ILE A 26 6.72 -1.67 20.66
C ILE A 26 5.46 -0.93 20.19
N ASN A 27 5.09 0.16 20.85
CA ASN A 27 3.90 0.94 20.47
C ASN A 27 4.07 1.59 19.09
N GLN A 28 5.23 2.17 18.80
CA GLN A 28 5.52 2.75 17.48
C GLN A 28 5.52 1.67 16.39
N PHE A 29 6.12 0.51 16.66
CA PHE A 29 6.10 -0.62 15.74
C PHE A 29 4.65 -1.07 15.43
N ILE A 30 3.82 -1.26 16.46
CA ILE A 30 2.41 -1.64 16.29
C ILE A 30 1.65 -0.57 15.51
N SER A 31 1.82 0.72 15.86
CA SER A 31 1.17 1.82 15.15
C SER A 31 1.57 1.88 13.68
N SER A 32 2.84 1.65 13.36
CA SER A 32 3.34 1.62 11.98
C SER A 32 2.76 0.42 11.21
N ALA A 33 2.80 -0.78 11.79
CA ALA A 33 2.24 -1.98 11.17
C ALA A 33 0.73 -1.85 10.90
N VAL A 34 -0.03 -1.24 11.83
CA VAL A 34 -1.45 -0.94 11.64
C VAL A 34 -1.65 0.08 10.52
N ALA A 35 -0.86 1.16 10.49
CA ALA A 35 -0.94 2.17 9.44
C ALA A 35 -0.62 1.59 8.05
N GLU A 36 0.39 0.72 7.95
CA GLU A 36 0.74 0.02 6.72
C GLU A 36 -0.40 -0.88 6.24
N LYS A 37 -0.96 -1.71 7.14
CA LYS A 37 -2.10 -2.57 6.82
C LYS A 37 -3.32 -1.77 6.35
N MET A 38 -3.59 -0.64 7.02
CA MET A 38 -4.65 0.29 6.63
C MET A 38 -4.38 0.91 5.25
N SER A 39 -3.15 1.36 4.97
CA SER A 39 -2.79 1.94 3.67
C SER A 39 -3.07 0.98 2.53
N VAL A 40 -2.73 -0.31 2.70
CA VAL A 40 -3.02 -1.36 1.71
C VAL A 40 -4.53 -1.52 1.50
N LEU A 41 -5.29 -1.72 2.58
CA LEU A 41 -6.73 -2.00 2.50
C LEU A 41 -7.53 -0.80 1.96
N LEU A 42 -7.19 0.41 2.41
CA LEU A 42 -7.85 1.63 1.96
C LEU A 42 -7.50 1.95 0.51
N THR A 43 -6.26 1.74 0.09
CA THR A 43 -5.85 1.93 -1.31
C THR A 43 -6.57 0.95 -2.24
N GLU A 44 -6.68 -0.32 -1.85
CA GLU A 44 -7.44 -1.31 -2.62
C GLU A 44 -8.90 -0.86 -2.81
N GLY A 45 -9.57 -0.46 -1.73
CA GLY A 45 -10.95 0.04 -1.78
C GLY A 45 -11.10 1.27 -2.67
N TYR A 46 -10.20 2.25 -2.50
CA TYR A 46 -10.17 3.47 -3.30
C TYR A 46 -10.01 3.18 -4.80
N LEU A 47 -9.07 2.30 -5.18
CA LEU A 47 -8.85 1.94 -6.58
C LEU A 47 -10.05 1.22 -7.19
N LYS A 48 -10.71 0.34 -6.44
CA LYS A 48 -11.96 -0.31 -6.87
C LYS A 48 -13.05 0.71 -7.12
N GLU A 49 -13.34 1.59 -6.18
CA GLU A 49 -14.37 2.64 -6.34
C GLU A 49 -14.05 3.58 -7.52
N LYS A 50 -12.79 3.97 -7.66
CA LYS A 50 -12.34 4.82 -8.77
C LYS A 50 -12.50 4.11 -10.12
N SER A 51 -12.23 2.81 -10.20
CA SER A 51 -12.37 2.03 -11.44
C SER A 51 -13.82 1.99 -11.95
N LEU A 52 -14.81 2.01 -11.05
CA LEU A 52 -16.24 2.04 -11.43
C LEU A 52 -16.64 3.32 -12.16
N ARG A 53 -15.89 4.40 -11.95
CA ARG A 53 -16.08 5.70 -12.62
C ARG A 53 -15.26 5.83 -13.90
N GLY A 54 -14.39 4.87 -14.20
CA GLY A 54 -13.54 4.89 -15.38
C GLY A 54 -14.31 4.49 -16.63
N ASP A 55 -14.16 5.27 -17.71
CA ASP A 55 -14.58 4.87 -19.05
C ASP A 55 -13.37 4.71 -19.97
N LYS A 56 -13.08 3.45 -20.35
CA LYS A 56 -11.96 3.11 -21.23
C LYS A 56 -12.09 3.80 -22.59
N LYS A 57 -13.31 3.96 -23.12
CA LYS A 57 -13.52 4.59 -24.43
C LYS A 57 -13.18 6.07 -24.39
N SER A 58 -13.66 6.79 -23.37
CA SER A 58 -13.32 8.19 -23.15
C SER A 58 -11.82 8.40 -22.93
N PHE A 59 -11.17 7.49 -22.18
CA PHE A 59 -9.72 7.51 -22.00
C PHE A 59 -8.97 7.38 -23.33
N LEU A 60 -9.29 6.36 -24.15
CA LEU A 60 -8.66 6.16 -25.45
C LEU A 60 -8.92 7.32 -26.42
N LYS A 61 -10.13 7.89 -26.40
CA LYS A 61 -10.48 9.08 -27.19
C LYS A 61 -9.69 10.32 -26.75
N ALA A 62 -9.36 10.45 -25.48
CA ALA A 62 -8.49 11.52 -25.00
C ALA A 62 -7.04 11.27 -25.46
N MET A 63 -6.56 10.03 -25.34
CA MET A 63 -5.20 9.64 -25.77
C MET A 63 -4.97 9.84 -27.27
N SER A 64 -5.98 9.60 -28.11
CA SER A 64 -5.85 9.80 -29.56
C SER A 64 -5.67 11.26 -29.99
N LYS A 65 -5.77 12.22 -29.06
CA LYS A 65 -5.51 13.64 -29.32
C LYS A 65 -4.05 14.01 -29.10
N VAL A 66 -3.27 13.16 -28.43
CA VAL A 66 -1.84 13.37 -28.25
C VAL A 66 -1.18 13.18 -29.61
N LEU A 67 -0.35 14.15 -30.00
CA LEU A 67 0.40 14.08 -31.25
C LEU A 67 1.45 12.98 -31.13
N ASP A 68 1.55 12.14 -32.16
CA ASP A 68 2.59 11.11 -32.29
C ASP A 68 3.88 11.76 -32.80
N VAL A 69 4.57 12.46 -31.90
CA VAL A 69 5.80 13.21 -32.18
C VAL A 69 6.86 12.89 -31.13
N GLU A 70 8.12 13.04 -31.52
CA GLU A 70 9.25 12.91 -30.61
C GLU A 70 9.09 13.83 -29.38
N PRO A 71 9.32 13.31 -28.16
CA PRO A 71 9.31 14.13 -26.95
C PRO A 71 10.31 15.29 -27.05
N SER A 72 10.00 16.39 -26.37
CA SER A 72 10.93 17.51 -26.24
C SER A 72 12.22 17.07 -25.54
N GLY A 73 13.31 17.83 -25.69
CA GLY A 73 14.58 17.48 -25.03
C GLY A 73 14.48 17.38 -23.50
N GLU A 74 13.56 18.11 -22.89
CA GLU A 74 13.30 18.11 -21.44
C GLU A 74 12.45 16.92 -20.99
N ASP A 75 11.69 16.32 -21.91
CA ASP A 75 10.81 15.16 -21.67
C ASP A 75 11.51 13.81 -21.98
N LYS A 76 12.77 13.84 -22.43
CA LYS A 76 13.56 12.63 -22.67
C LYS A 76 14.15 12.12 -21.37
N LEU A 77 14.01 10.81 -21.13
CA LEU A 77 14.55 10.09 -19.96
C LEU A 77 16.06 9.88 -20.05
#